data_AF-E4ZVT4-F1
#
_entry.id   AF-E4ZVT4-F1
#
_cell.length_a   1.000
_cell.length_b   1.000
_cell.length_c   1.000
_cell.angle_alpha   90.00
_cell.angle_beta   90.00
_cell.angle_gamma   90.00
#
_symmetry.space_group_name_H-M   'P 1'
#
loop_
_entity.id
_entity.type
_entity.pdbx_description
1 polymer ?
#
loop_
_entity_poly.entity_id
_entity_poly.type
_entity_poly.pdbx_seq_one_letter_code
_entity_poly.pdbx_strand_id
1 'polypeptide(L)'
;MNLQAEKSLSSVLPVVFPEAQLGSPWKPGANWRVVLVTLPACTQPNFFSTESDRALSDYVNTREDTLRIRRTLSKYLTSSLRPVNSATQNQHLNHEIPFNLSVSSTTPPGLKGRRFEYLQALRANNQARTRHRELQTSLQDLQNQQNDNSSIQIKSPHDNEAIQSYVSLLRQRKRFAELQIIQDSLEKLLIAKPPSTLSDPRATIKDAIGEQPDLPAESIEHLAGTADDQSYIFRLKQEVLEAKVSMERAQDARAKAQSQSQASPSLQHQVIALGQARDEIVHWVQGELAKLEEESIFLEDASPIKRSTKEAEAPLDLASAETRIREAYNKYTSSRASLLEAYESLHQTPPTQGSGHDQSSDTKAGAEKEPDASKPIMPFAKLMPYLPHLTQTANSDRALLQQSVYIQNQITSADQEIEEALLRLSGESHMLPAGSKDISAWGQKAQEAETRTEEVVKEHLQASRQEISSVTAIVDLCSLQSKVLEVT
;
A
#
# COMPACT_ATOMS: atom_id res chain seq x y z
N MET A 1 -42.37 25.74 42.94
CA MET A 1 -42.68 25.33 44.32
C MET A 1 -42.42 23.84 44.43
N ASN A 2 -41.54 23.42 45.36
CA ASN A 2 -41.45 22.12 46.08
C ASN A 2 -41.57 20.82 45.24
N LEU A 3 -40.73 19.79 45.31
CA LEU A 3 -39.94 19.12 46.36
C LEU A 3 -38.89 18.25 45.60
N GLN A 4 -37.61 18.13 45.98
CA GLN A 4 -37.02 17.41 47.13
C GLN A 4 -36.82 15.89 46.90
N ALA A 5 -35.58 15.44 47.20
CA ALA A 5 -35.11 14.06 47.45
C ALA A 5 -34.83 13.18 46.21
N GLU A 6 -33.76 12.36 46.10
CA GLU A 6 -32.87 11.64 47.02
C GLU A 6 -31.45 11.54 46.41
N LYS A 7 -30.32 11.79 47.09
CA LYS A 7 -29.52 10.89 47.94
C LYS A 7 -29.47 9.41 47.51
N SER A 8 -28.33 8.96 46.94
CA SER A 8 -27.40 8.02 47.60
C SER A 8 -26.48 7.23 46.63
N LEU A 9 -25.19 7.20 46.99
CA LEU A 9 -24.21 6.12 46.80
C LEU A 9 -23.72 5.77 45.39
N SER A 10 -22.47 6.11 45.07
CA SER A 10 -21.42 5.07 45.04
C SER A 10 -20.03 5.68 45.23
N SER A 11 -19.28 5.08 46.14
CA SER A 11 -17.89 5.37 46.46
C SER A 11 -16.98 4.86 45.35
N VAL A 12 -16.09 5.71 44.85
CA VAL A 12 -14.92 5.28 44.07
C VAL A 12 -13.69 5.51 44.92
N LEU A 13 -13.15 4.43 45.49
CA LEU A 13 -11.84 4.42 46.13
C LEU A 13 -10.74 4.37 45.05
N PRO A 14 -9.63 5.11 45.20
CA PRO A 14 -8.50 5.04 44.28
C PRO A 14 -7.65 3.78 44.56
N VAL A 15 -7.45 2.95 43.54
CA VAL A 15 -6.49 1.85 43.59
C VAL A 15 -5.10 2.42 43.28
N VAL A 16 -4.30 2.46 44.35
CA VAL A 16 -2.87 2.80 44.35
C VAL A 16 -2.09 1.64 43.73
N PHE A 17 -1.33 1.91 42.67
CA PHE A 17 -0.34 0.99 42.12
C PHE A 17 0.97 1.10 42.92
N PRO A 18 1.56 0.00 43.43
CA PRO A 18 2.88 0.05 44.03
C PRO A 18 3.96 -0.01 42.95
N GLU A 19 4.78 1.04 42.99
CA GLU A 19 6.06 1.22 42.32
C GLU A 19 7.04 0.10 42.74
N ALA A 20 7.45 -0.75 41.79
CA ALA A 20 8.41 -1.82 42.04
C ALA A 20 9.84 -1.33 41.77
N GLN A 21 10.60 -1.13 42.86
CA GLN A 21 12.02 -0.83 42.80
C GLN A 21 12.82 -2.01 42.20
N LEU A 22 13.64 -1.67 41.21
CA LEU A 22 14.71 -2.50 40.66
C LEU A 22 15.71 -2.86 41.77
N GLY A 23 16.02 -4.14 41.91
CA GLY A 23 17.27 -4.59 42.53
C GLY A 23 17.10 -5.60 43.65
N SER A 24 16.93 -6.89 43.32
CA SER A 24 17.47 -8.00 44.10
C SER A 24 17.45 -9.33 43.32
N PRO A 25 18.46 -10.21 43.52
CA PRO A 25 18.74 -11.35 42.65
C PRO A 25 17.89 -12.59 42.98
N TRP A 26 17.54 -13.31 41.92
CA TRP A 26 16.64 -14.46 41.91
C TRP A 26 17.20 -15.67 42.67
N LYS A 27 16.43 -16.21 43.62
CA LYS A 27 16.61 -17.57 44.17
C LYS A 27 15.63 -18.55 43.50
N PRO A 28 16.06 -19.75 43.07
CA PRO A 28 15.18 -20.72 42.45
C PRO A 28 14.51 -21.58 43.53
N GLY A 29 13.17 -21.51 43.62
CA GLY A 29 12.43 -22.36 44.56
C GLY A 29 10.95 -22.00 44.80
N ALA A 30 10.33 -21.18 43.95
CA ALA A 30 8.92 -20.84 44.10
C ALA A 30 8.03 -21.87 43.37
N ASN A 31 7.27 -22.58 44.19
CA ASN A 31 6.32 -23.63 43.86
C ASN A 31 5.07 -22.99 43.23
N TRP A 32 4.88 -23.11 41.91
CA TRP A 32 3.72 -22.56 41.22
C TRP A 32 2.48 -23.41 41.54
N ARG A 33 1.65 -22.96 42.49
CA ARG A 33 0.29 -23.47 42.65
C ARG A 33 -0.56 -22.97 41.47
N VAL A 34 -0.86 -23.88 40.54
CA VAL A 34 -1.87 -23.67 39.51
C VAL A 34 -3.24 -23.63 40.21
N VAL A 35 -3.85 -22.46 40.27
CA VAL A 35 -5.27 -22.33 40.63
C VAL A 35 -6.09 -22.79 39.43
N LEU A 36 -6.60 -24.01 39.50
CA LEU A 36 -7.57 -24.56 38.55
C LEU A 36 -8.90 -23.83 38.73
N VAL A 37 -9.21 -22.91 37.80
CA VAL A 37 -10.59 -22.47 37.58
C VAL A 37 -11.26 -23.56 36.75
N THR A 38 -12.02 -24.44 37.40
CA THR A 38 -12.90 -25.39 36.74
C THR A 38 -14.09 -24.63 36.15
N LEU A 39 -14.11 -24.47 34.82
CA LEU A 39 -15.31 -24.08 34.09
C LEU A 39 -16.22 -25.31 33.89
N PRO A 40 -17.55 -25.16 34.00
CA PRO A 40 -18.49 -26.26 33.88
C PRO A 40 -18.55 -26.78 32.45
N ALA A 41 -18.69 -28.10 32.32
CA ALA A 41 -18.85 -28.81 31.06
C ALA A 41 -20.15 -28.41 30.36
N CYS A 42 -20.04 -27.72 29.22
CA CYS A 42 -21.12 -27.65 28.24
C CYS A 42 -21.05 -28.89 27.35
N THR A 43 -21.76 -29.94 27.74
CA THR A 43 -22.23 -30.98 26.81
C THR A 43 -23.41 -30.43 26.03
N GLN A 44 -23.18 -30.06 24.77
CA GLN A 44 -24.21 -30.07 23.73
C GLN A 44 -23.64 -30.77 22.49
N PRO A 45 -24.34 -31.76 21.92
CA PRO A 45 -23.86 -32.49 20.76
C PRO A 45 -24.28 -31.75 19.46
N ASN A 46 -23.31 -31.68 18.55
CA ASN A 46 -23.47 -31.70 17.09
C ASN A 46 -24.22 -30.52 16.43
N PHE A 47 -23.50 -29.44 16.12
CA PHE A 47 -23.77 -28.61 14.93
C PHE A 47 -22.54 -27.79 14.49
N PHE A 48 -21.33 -28.36 14.58
CA PHE A 48 -20.16 -27.80 13.90
C PHE A 48 -19.98 -28.49 12.56
N SER A 49 -19.83 -27.70 11.51
CA SER A 49 -19.72 -28.13 10.12
C SER A 49 -18.66 -29.21 9.97
N THR A 50 -19.07 -30.40 9.53
CA THR A 50 -18.18 -31.56 9.35
C THR A 50 -17.04 -31.29 8.36
N GLU A 51 -17.19 -30.28 7.50
CA GLU A 51 -16.18 -29.85 6.55
C GLU A 51 -15.03 -29.09 7.22
N SER A 52 -15.33 -28.19 8.17
CA SER A 52 -14.28 -27.48 8.92
C SER A 52 -13.55 -28.42 9.87
N ASP A 53 -14.26 -29.34 10.52
CA ASP A 53 -13.63 -30.35 11.37
C ASP A 53 -12.79 -31.34 10.56
N ARG A 54 -13.20 -31.69 9.33
CA ARG A 54 -12.40 -32.51 8.42
C ARG A 54 -11.16 -31.77 7.93
N ALA A 55 -11.27 -30.48 7.58
CA ALA A 55 -10.12 -29.66 7.17
C ALA A 55 -9.12 -29.42 8.30
N LEU A 56 -9.62 -29.28 9.54
CA LEU A 56 -8.80 -29.06 10.73
C LEU A 56 -8.33 -30.36 11.40
N SER A 57 -8.91 -31.51 11.08
CA SER A 57 -8.52 -32.81 11.66
C SER A 57 -7.04 -33.14 11.48
N ASP A 58 -6.44 -32.75 10.35
CA ASP A 58 -4.99 -32.89 10.09
C ASP A 58 -4.11 -31.99 10.99
N TYR A 59 -4.70 -30.95 11.59
CA TYR A 59 -4.03 -29.95 12.44
C TYR A 59 -4.34 -30.13 13.93
N VAL A 60 -5.45 -30.80 14.28
CA VAL A 60 -5.85 -31.11 15.66
C VAL A 60 -5.10 -32.37 16.12
N ASN A 61 -4.10 -32.17 16.97
CA ASN A 61 -3.29 -33.26 17.53
C ASN A 61 -3.93 -33.78 18.82
N THR A 62 -3.83 -35.09 19.07
CA THR A 62 -4.25 -35.68 20.35
C THR A 62 -3.38 -35.16 21.50
N ARG A 63 -3.87 -35.21 22.73
CA ARG A 63 -3.12 -34.79 23.93
C ARG A 63 -1.80 -35.56 24.07
N GLU A 64 -1.78 -36.82 23.67
CA GLU A 64 -0.58 -37.66 23.71
C GLU A 64 0.43 -37.26 22.62
N ASP A 65 -0.07 -36.98 21.41
CA ASP A 65 0.76 -36.51 20.31
C ASP A 65 1.37 -35.14 20.60
N THR A 66 0.62 -34.21 21.19
CA THR A 66 1.16 -32.89 21.59
C THR A 66 2.26 -33.02 22.65
N LEU A 67 2.09 -33.90 23.65
CA LEU A 67 3.14 -34.18 24.63
C LEU A 67 4.35 -34.85 24.00
N ARG A 68 4.14 -35.77 23.04
CA ARG A 68 5.22 -36.41 22.28
C ARG A 68 5.99 -35.38 21.47
N ILE A 69 5.30 -34.57 20.66
CA ILE A 69 5.87 -33.47 19.86
C ILE A 69 6.66 -32.52 20.74
N ARG A 70 6.11 -32.09 21.88
CA ARG A 70 6.82 -31.21 22.83
C ARG A 70 8.11 -31.84 23.31
N ARG A 71 8.10 -33.12 23.73
CA ARG A 71 9.33 -33.84 24.13
C ARG A 71 10.33 -33.94 22.98
N THR A 72 9.88 -34.21 21.75
CA THR A 72 10.78 -34.32 20.58
C THR A 72 11.40 -32.96 20.22
N LEU A 73 10.61 -31.88 20.24
CA LEU A 73 11.08 -30.52 20.00
C LEU A 73 12.03 -30.07 21.09
N SER A 74 11.72 -30.32 22.37
CA SER A 74 12.64 -30.03 23.46
C SER A 74 13.96 -30.77 23.29
N LYS A 75 13.94 -32.07 22.95
CA LYS A 75 15.16 -32.84 22.65
C LYS A 75 15.93 -32.27 21.46
N TYR A 76 15.23 -31.92 20.38
CA TYR A 76 15.84 -31.35 19.18
C TYR A 76 16.50 -30.00 19.47
N LEU A 77 15.79 -29.09 20.14
CA LEU A 77 16.31 -27.78 20.55
C LEU A 77 17.47 -27.93 21.54
N THR A 78 17.37 -28.82 22.53
CA THR A 78 18.48 -29.05 23.46
C THR A 78 19.69 -29.68 22.76
N SER A 79 19.48 -30.48 21.71
CA SER A 79 20.56 -31.02 20.88
C SER A 79 21.17 -29.99 19.92
N SER A 80 20.38 -29.05 19.39
CA SER A 80 20.87 -27.96 18.52
C SER A 80 21.48 -26.81 19.30
N LEU A 81 21.17 -26.67 20.59
CA LEU A 81 21.79 -25.70 21.49
C LEU A 81 23.05 -26.23 22.17
N ARG A 82 23.36 -27.54 22.05
CA ARG A 82 24.58 -28.13 22.60
C ARG A 82 25.71 -27.96 21.56
N PRO A 83 26.71 -27.10 21.80
CA PRO A 83 27.81 -26.92 20.86
C PRO A 83 28.64 -28.21 20.81
N VAL A 84 28.59 -28.92 19.68
CA VAL A 84 29.40 -30.12 19.44
C VAL A 84 30.74 -29.76 18.77
N ASN A 85 30.80 -28.63 18.05
CA ASN A 85 32.02 -28.14 17.38
C ASN A 85 32.15 -26.61 17.47
N SER A 86 33.37 -26.08 17.35
CA SER A 86 33.66 -24.63 17.32
C SER A 86 32.93 -23.88 16.19
N ALA A 87 32.60 -24.57 15.09
CA ALA A 87 31.79 -24.02 13.99
C ALA A 87 30.29 -23.87 14.31
N THR A 88 29.77 -24.55 15.35
CA THR A 88 28.35 -24.50 15.74
C THR A 88 28.09 -23.60 16.95
N GLN A 89 29.12 -22.90 17.46
CA GLN A 89 29.03 -22.06 18.66
C GLN A 89 28.01 -20.91 18.50
N ASN A 90 27.76 -20.44 17.27
CA ASN A 90 26.84 -19.34 16.96
C ASN A 90 25.42 -19.80 16.56
N GLN A 91 25.05 -21.07 16.78
CA GLN A 91 23.69 -21.56 16.45
C GLN A 91 22.57 -20.84 17.22
N HIS A 92 22.85 -20.28 18.40
CA HIS A 92 21.89 -19.48 19.16
C HIS A 92 21.56 -18.14 18.47
N LEU A 93 22.54 -17.48 17.83
CA LEU A 93 22.35 -16.23 17.09
C LEU A 93 21.54 -16.43 15.80
N ASN A 94 21.66 -17.59 15.17
CA ASN A 94 20.89 -17.95 13.98
C ASN A 94 19.36 -18.05 14.27
N HIS A 95 18.96 -18.27 15.53
CA HIS A 95 17.55 -18.36 15.91
C HIS A 95 16.92 -17.01 16.26
N GLU A 96 17.72 -16.01 16.63
CA GLU A 96 17.26 -14.66 17.00
C GLU A 96 17.10 -13.74 15.78
N ILE A 97 17.83 -14.01 14.68
CA ILE A 97 17.76 -13.22 13.45
C ILE A 97 17.70 -14.17 12.25
N PRO A 98 16.55 -14.35 11.56
CA PRO A 98 16.45 -15.22 10.40
C PRO A 98 16.99 -14.55 9.14
N PHE A 99 18.20 -13.97 9.21
CA PHE A 99 18.90 -13.50 8.02
C PHE A 99 19.73 -14.66 7.46
N ASN A 100 19.21 -15.28 6.41
CA ASN A 100 19.93 -16.21 5.52
C ASN A 100 20.30 -17.58 6.09
N LEU A 101 19.43 -18.19 6.91
CA LEU A 101 19.61 -19.59 7.25
C LEU A 101 19.37 -20.50 6.03
N SER A 102 20.47 -21.07 5.54
CA SER A 102 20.46 -22.43 4.98
C SER A 102 19.61 -23.29 5.91
N VAL A 103 18.41 -23.65 5.45
CA VAL A 103 17.48 -24.53 6.17
C VAL A 103 18.30 -25.74 6.57
N SER A 104 18.55 -25.90 7.88
CA SER A 104 19.34 -26.98 8.44
C SER A 104 19.11 -28.27 7.66
N SER A 105 20.19 -28.85 7.15
CA SER A 105 20.20 -30.11 6.40
C SER A 105 19.59 -31.27 7.21
N THR A 106 19.44 -31.09 8.51
CA THR A 106 18.81 -32.05 9.41
C THR A 106 17.31 -31.82 9.47
N THR A 107 16.56 -32.72 8.82
CA THR A 107 15.10 -32.79 8.96
C THR A 107 14.75 -33.09 10.43
N PRO A 108 13.97 -32.24 11.12
CA PRO A 108 13.61 -32.51 12.51
C PRO A 108 12.82 -33.82 12.61
N PRO A 109 13.18 -34.73 13.54
CA PRO A 109 12.51 -36.01 13.66
C PRO A 109 11.05 -35.81 14.10
N GLY A 110 10.10 -36.31 13.31
CA GLY A 110 8.67 -36.32 13.63
C GLY A 110 7.78 -35.43 12.77
N LEU A 111 8.33 -34.65 11.83
CA LEU A 111 7.54 -33.95 10.81
C LEU A 111 7.08 -34.96 9.75
N LYS A 112 5.77 -35.16 9.65
CA LYS A 112 5.13 -36.03 8.64
C LYS A 112 4.09 -35.23 7.86
N GLY A 113 3.74 -35.73 6.67
CA GLY A 113 2.69 -35.17 5.82
C GLY A 113 3.03 -33.79 5.25
N ARG A 114 2.01 -32.93 5.11
CA ARG A 114 2.10 -31.61 4.44
C ARG A 114 3.18 -30.68 5.00
N ARG A 115 3.50 -30.79 6.29
CA ARG A 115 4.58 -29.99 6.93
C ARG A 115 5.97 -30.38 6.41
N PHE A 116 6.18 -31.66 6.07
CA PHE A 116 7.42 -32.12 5.45
C PHE A 116 7.52 -31.65 4.01
N GLU A 117 6.42 -31.73 3.25
CA GLU A 117 6.34 -31.23 1.87
C GLU A 117 6.60 -29.71 1.82
N TYR A 118 6.04 -28.95 2.76
CA TYR A 118 6.30 -27.52 2.88
C TYR A 118 7.79 -27.23 3.13
N LEU A 119 8.44 -27.96 4.04
CA LEU A 119 9.87 -27.81 4.26
C LEU A 119 10.70 -28.19 3.03
N GLN A 120 10.29 -29.21 2.29
CA GLN A 120 10.92 -29.59 1.03
C GLN A 120 10.76 -28.48 -0.03
N ALA A 121 9.58 -27.90 -0.16
CA ALA A 121 9.31 -26.77 -1.05
C ALA A 121 10.12 -25.54 -0.64
N LEU A 122 10.25 -25.27 0.65
CA LEU A 122 11.06 -24.15 1.17
C LEU A 122 12.54 -24.34 0.83
N ARG A 123 13.07 -25.56 0.99
CA ARG A 123 14.45 -25.90 0.56
C ARG A 123 14.64 -25.72 -0.94
N ALA A 124 13.71 -26.21 -1.75
CA ALA A 124 13.75 -26.06 -3.21
C ALA A 124 13.71 -24.58 -3.63
N ASN A 125 12.87 -23.77 -2.98
CA ASN A 125 12.80 -22.33 -3.22
C ASN A 125 14.11 -21.62 -2.84
N ASN A 126 14.68 -21.95 -1.69
CA ASN A 126 15.99 -21.40 -1.31
C ASN A 126 17.09 -21.77 -2.30
N GLN A 127 17.13 -23.03 -2.76
CA GLN A 127 18.07 -23.45 -3.80
C GLN A 127 17.84 -22.73 -5.14
N ALA A 128 16.58 -22.49 -5.52
CA ALA A 128 16.27 -21.71 -6.72
C ALA A 128 16.73 -20.25 -6.57
N ARG A 129 16.54 -19.64 -5.39
CA ARG A 129 16.99 -18.28 -5.08
C ARG A 129 18.51 -18.15 -5.11
N THR A 130 19.26 -19.13 -4.57
CA THR A 130 20.73 -19.10 -4.63
C THR A 130 21.21 -19.17 -6.07
N ARG A 131 20.68 -20.11 -6.87
CA ARG A 131 20.99 -20.22 -8.30
C ARG A 131 20.64 -18.96 -9.07
N HIS A 132 19.51 -18.32 -8.78
CA HIS A 132 19.14 -17.06 -9.41
C HIS A 132 20.16 -15.96 -9.10
N ARG A 133 20.60 -15.85 -7.84
CA ARG A 133 21.62 -14.87 -7.45
C ARG A 133 22.96 -15.15 -8.15
N GLU A 134 23.38 -16.41 -8.22
CA GLU A 134 24.60 -16.83 -8.94
C GLU A 134 24.53 -16.48 -10.44
N LEU A 135 23.38 -16.69 -11.07
CA LEU A 135 23.15 -16.31 -12.47
C LEU A 135 23.14 -14.79 -12.63
N GLN A 136 22.53 -14.07 -11.70
CA GLN A 136 22.47 -12.61 -11.72
C GLN A 136 23.86 -11.99 -11.58
N THR A 137 24.70 -12.52 -10.67
CA THR A 137 26.10 -12.08 -10.54
C THR A 137 26.89 -12.42 -11.79
N SER A 138 26.73 -13.62 -12.36
CA SER A 138 27.39 -13.99 -13.61
C SER A 138 26.98 -13.09 -14.78
N LEU A 139 25.71 -12.69 -14.87
CA LEU A 139 25.26 -11.73 -15.89
C LEU A 139 25.86 -10.35 -15.68
N GLN A 140 25.95 -9.89 -14.42
CA GLN A 140 26.56 -8.62 -14.10
C GLN A 140 28.05 -8.62 -14.43
N ASP A 141 28.76 -9.70 -14.15
CA ASP A 141 30.18 -9.87 -14.52
C ASP A 141 30.37 -9.83 -16.04
N LEU A 142 29.50 -10.47 -16.81
CA LEU A 142 29.53 -10.41 -18.28
C LEU A 142 29.22 -9.00 -18.81
N GLN A 143 28.27 -8.29 -18.21
CA GLN A 143 27.97 -6.90 -18.58
C GLN A 143 29.16 -5.98 -18.30
N ASN A 144 29.82 -6.14 -17.16
CA ASN A 144 31.01 -5.37 -16.81
C ASN A 144 32.16 -5.67 -17.79
N GLN A 145 32.42 -6.94 -18.10
CA GLN A 145 33.40 -7.32 -19.12
C GLN A 145 33.06 -6.79 -20.52
N GLN A 146 31.78 -6.69 -20.87
CA GLN A 146 31.36 -6.13 -22.15
C GLN A 146 31.55 -4.61 -22.18
N ASN A 147 31.28 -3.90 -21.09
CA ASN A 147 31.49 -2.46 -20.98
C ASN A 147 32.99 -2.12 -21.07
N ASP A 148 33.85 -2.85 -20.35
CA ASP A 148 35.30 -2.67 -20.38
C ASP A 148 35.91 -2.96 -21.76
N ASN A 149 35.42 -3.99 -22.47
CA ASN A 149 35.87 -4.31 -23.83
C ASN A 149 35.27 -3.39 -24.91
N SER A 150 34.09 -2.80 -24.67
CA SER A 150 33.43 -1.89 -25.62
C SER A 150 34.12 -0.53 -25.72
N SER A 151 34.85 -0.11 -24.68
CA SER A 151 35.64 1.13 -24.69
C SER A 151 36.87 1.06 -25.59
N ILE A 152 37.36 -0.14 -25.95
CA ILE A 152 38.58 -0.32 -26.76
C ILE A 152 38.26 -0.54 -28.24
N GLN A 153 37.00 -0.87 -28.58
CA GLN A 153 36.62 -1.33 -29.91
C GLN A 153 35.57 -0.42 -30.56
N ILE A 154 36.02 0.66 -31.19
CA ILE A 154 35.24 1.40 -32.21
C ILE A 154 35.03 0.42 -33.39
N LYS A 155 33.95 -0.36 -33.34
CA LYS A 155 33.65 -1.39 -34.34
C LYS A 155 33.06 -0.77 -35.60
N SER A 156 33.50 -1.30 -36.73
CA SER A 156 32.99 -0.97 -38.06
C SER A 156 31.46 -1.17 -38.12
N PRO A 157 30.72 -0.38 -38.92
CA PRO A 157 29.26 -0.50 -39.04
C PRO A 157 28.80 -1.89 -39.52
N HIS A 158 29.67 -2.64 -40.20
CA HIS A 158 29.38 -3.97 -40.74
C HIS A 158 29.32 -5.06 -39.63
N ASP A 159 30.18 -4.96 -38.61
CA ASP A 159 30.16 -5.91 -37.49
C ASP A 159 28.88 -5.76 -36.66
N ASN A 160 28.34 -4.54 -36.55
CA ASN A 160 27.09 -4.29 -35.84
C ASN A 160 25.89 -4.91 -36.56
N GLU A 161 25.85 -4.93 -37.89
CA GLU A 161 24.76 -5.57 -38.66
C GLU A 161 24.81 -7.10 -38.56
N ALA A 162 26.01 -7.69 -38.62
CA ALA A 162 26.22 -9.13 -38.39
C ALA A 162 25.84 -9.55 -36.96
N ILE A 163 26.17 -8.72 -35.96
CA ILE A 163 25.78 -8.96 -34.56
C ILE A 163 24.27 -8.80 -34.39
N GLN A 164 23.64 -7.79 -35.00
CA GLN A 164 22.18 -7.59 -34.91
C GLN A 164 21.39 -8.72 -35.58
N SER A 165 21.84 -9.20 -36.74
CA SER A 165 21.24 -10.36 -37.41
C SER A 165 21.45 -11.66 -36.62
N TYR A 166 22.60 -11.84 -35.97
CA TYR A 166 22.81 -12.97 -35.08
C TYR A 166 21.93 -12.90 -33.82
N VAL A 167 21.79 -11.72 -33.20
CA VAL A 167 20.91 -11.50 -32.04
C VAL A 167 19.45 -11.72 -32.40
N SER A 168 19.01 -11.28 -33.59
CA SER A 168 17.63 -11.54 -34.04
C SER A 168 17.37 -13.03 -34.23
N LEU A 169 18.34 -13.79 -34.77
CA LEU A 169 18.28 -15.24 -34.87
C LEU A 169 18.23 -15.91 -33.48
N LEU A 170 19.03 -15.45 -32.52
CA LEU A 170 18.97 -15.95 -31.14
C LEU A 170 17.61 -15.70 -30.48
N ARG A 171 17.03 -14.51 -30.67
CA ARG A 171 15.68 -14.20 -30.19
C ARG A 171 14.63 -15.10 -30.81
N GLN A 172 14.73 -15.37 -32.12
CA GLN A 172 13.86 -16.32 -32.81
C GLN A 172 13.99 -17.74 -32.25
N ARG A 173 15.22 -18.23 -32.03
CA ARG A 173 15.44 -19.55 -31.41
C ARG A 173 14.89 -19.63 -29.99
N LYS A 174 15.04 -18.57 -29.19
CA LYS A 174 14.47 -18.51 -27.84
C LYS A 174 12.94 -18.57 -27.88
N ARG A 175 12.30 -17.77 -28.74
CA ARG A 175 10.84 -17.82 -28.94
C ARG A 175 10.37 -19.20 -29.40
N PHE A 176 11.13 -19.85 -30.27
CA PHE A 176 10.83 -21.21 -30.70
C PHE A 176 10.92 -22.21 -29.52
N ALA A 177 11.97 -22.13 -28.70
CA ALA A 177 12.09 -22.98 -27.51
C ALA A 177 10.96 -22.72 -26.49
N GLU A 178 10.56 -21.46 -26.30
CA GLU A 178 9.40 -21.11 -25.46
C GLU A 178 8.11 -21.72 -26.01
N LEU A 179 7.86 -21.60 -27.31
CA LEU A 179 6.69 -22.22 -27.96
C LEU A 179 6.74 -23.75 -27.86
N GLN A 180 7.92 -24.35 -27.98
CA GLN A 180 8.10 -25.80 -27.82
C GLN A 180 7.78 -26.25 -26.39
N ILE A 181 8.17 -25.49 -25.36
CA ILE A 181 7.79 -25.78 -23.98
C ILE A 181 6.26 -25.70 -23.81
N ILE A 182 5.62 -24.70 -24.42
CA ILE A 182 4.15 -24.59 -24.39
C ILE A 182 3.51 -25.79 -25.09
N GLN A 183 4.00 -26.16 -26.28
CA GLN A 183 3.52 -27.34 -27.00
C GLN A 183 3.72 -28.61 -26.18
N ASP A 184 4.91 -28.86 -25.64
CA ASP A 184 5.21 -30.02 -24.78
C ASP A 184 4.30 -30.04 -23.54
N SER A 185 3.98 -28.87 -22.97
CA SER A 185 3.08 -28.78 -21.82
C SER A 185 1.63 -29.08 -22.22
N LEU A 186 1.18 -28.62 -23.39
CA LEU A 186 -0.15 -28.92 -23.93
C LEU A 186 -0.26 -30.38 -24.31
N GLU A 187 0.78 -30.98 -24.89
CA GLU A 187 0.85 -32.42 -25.17
C GLU A 187 0.82 -33.22 -23.87
N LYS A 188 1.57 -32.83 -22.83
CA LYS A 188 1.49 -33.45 -21.50
C LYS A 188 0.10 -33.33 -20.87
N LEU A 189 -0.57 -32.19 -21.04
CA LEU A 189 -1.94 -31.99 -20.57
C LEU A 189 -2.95 -32.83 -21.37
N LEU A 190 -2.77 -32.96 -22.69
CA LEU A 190 -3.57 -33.84 -23.55
C LEU A 190 -3.34 -35.32 -23.23
N ILE A 191 -2.11 -35.72 -22.86
CA ILE A 191 -1.81 -37.08 -22.43
C ILE A 191 -2.36 -37.35 -21.03
N ALA A 192 -2.24 -36.38 -20.11
CA ALA A 192 -2.79 -36.48 -18.75
C ALA A 192 -4.32 -36.42 -18.71
N LYS A 193 -4.94 -35.75 -19.69
CA LYS A 193 -6.39 -35.66 -19.88
C LYS A 193 -6.69 -35.87 -21.37
N PRO A 194 -6.77 -37.14 -21.84
CA PRO A 194 -7.19 -37.39 -23.21
C PRO A 194 -8.57 -36.73 -23.41
N PRO A 195 -8.84 -36.12 -24.57
CA PRO A 195 -10.17 -35.63 -24.87
C PRO A 195 -11.10 -36.83 -24.82
N SER A 196 -11.82 -36.97 -23.71
CA SER A 196 -12.92 -37.90 -23.56
C SER A 196 -13.85 -37.64 -24.73
N THR A 197 -13.88 -38.58 -25.65
CA THR A 197 -14.71 -38.55 -26.84
C THR A 197 -16.13 -38.17 -26.45
N LEU A 198 -16.64 -37.08 -27.04
CA LEU A 198 -18.07 -36.83 -27.21
C LEU A 198 -18.93 -36.91 -25.94
N SER A 199 -18.53 -36.23 -24.86
CA SER A 199 -19.50 -35.90 -23.81
C SER A 199 -19.96 -34.45 -23.99
N ASP A 200 -21.25 -34.31 -24.27
CA ASP A 200 -21.96 -33.05 -24.44
C ASP A 200 -21.61 -32.09 -23.28
N PRO A 201 -21.12 -30.86 -23.53
CA PRO A 201 -20.67 -29.94 -22.48
C PRO A 201 -21.74 -29.65 -21.42
N ARG A 202 -23.02 -29.85 -21.74
CA ARG A 202 -24.13 -29.78 -20.78
C ARG A 202 -24.12 -30.89 -19.74
N ALA A 203 -23.72 -32.12 -20.10
CA ALA A 203 -23.68 -33.24 -19.17
C ALA A 203 -22.55 -33.09 -18.15
N THR A 204 -21.38 -32.57 -18.57
CA THR A 204 -20.25 -32.29 -17.68
C THR A 204 -20.52 -31.11 -16.74
N ILE A 205 -21.26 -30.10 -17.19
CA ILE A 205 -21.73 -29.00 -16.32
C ILE A 205 -22.75 -29.50 -15.31
N LYS A 206 -23.67 -30.38 -15.72
CA LYS A 206 -24.70 -30.96 -14.83
C LYS A 206 -24.11 -31.88 -13.75
N ASP A 207 -23.08 -32.67 -14.08
CA ASP A 207 -22.36 -33.51 -13.12
C ASP A 207 -21.44 -32.71 -12.18
N ALA A 208 -20.84 -31.61 -12.66
CA ALA A 208 -19.92 -30.81 -11.85
C ALA A 208 -20.63 -29.81 -10.92
N ILE A 209 -21.79 -29.28 -11.32
CA ILE A 209 -22.45 -28.15 -10.65
C ILE A 209 -23.84 -28.51 -10.09
N GLY A 210 -24.42 -29.65 -10.49
CA GLY A 210 -25.79 -30.00 -10.15
C GLY A 210 -26.82 -29.24 -10.99
N GLU A 211 -28.08 -29.68 -10.94
CA GLU A 211 -29.16 -29.09 -11.75
C GLU A 211 -29.49 -27.66 -11.24
N GLN A 212 -29.16 -26.68 -12.07
CA GLN A 212 -29.38 -25.26 -11.80
C GLN A 212 -30.90 -25.00 -11.75
N PRO A 213 -31.42 -24.28 -10.73
CA PRO A 213 -32.85 -23.99 -10.64
C PRO A 213 -33.29 -23.13 -11.84
N ASP A 214 -34.44 -23.47 -12.42
CA ASP A 214 -35.02 -22.76 -13.56
C ASP A 214 -35.17 -21.27 -13.23
N LEU A 215 -34.49 -20.45 -14.03
CA LEU A 215 -34.58 -18.99 -13.94
C LEU A 215 -35.96 -18.55 -14.47
N PRO A 216 -36.59 -17.53 -13.87
CA PRO A 216 -37.90 -17.05 -14.28
C PRO A 216 -37.85 -16.50 -15.71
N ALA A 217 -38.74 -16.99 -16.56
CA ALA A 217 -38.78 -16.76 -18.01
C ALA A 217 -38.90 -15.29 -18.44
N GLU A 218 -39.25 -14.36 -17.54
CA GLU A 218 -39.42 -12.93 -17.85
C GLU A 218 -38.10 -12.20 -18.17
N SER A 219 -36.93 -12.68 -17.72
CA SER A 219 -35.69 -11.92 -17.93
C SER A 219 -35.07 -12.07 -19.33
N ILE A 220 -35.51 -13.06 -20.11
CA ILE A 220 -34.94 -13.35 -21.43
C ILE A 220 -35.67 -12.56 -22.53
N GLU A 221 -36.95 -12.22 -22.33
CA GLU A 221 -37.72 -11.42 -23.30
C GLU A 221 -37.24 -9.97 -23.39
N HIS A 222 -36.65 -9.41 -22.33
CA HIS A 222 -36.07 -8.06 -22.37
C HIS A 222 -34.72 -7.96 -23.08
N LEU A 223 -33.98 -9.07 -23.24
CA LEU A 223 -32.76 -9.12 -24.05
C LEU A 223 -33.03 -9.55 -25.50
N ALA A 224 -34.17 -10.18 -25.77
CA ALA A 224 -34.56 -10.65 -27.10
C ALA A 224 -35.29 -9.58 -27.93
N GLY A 225 -35.08 -8.28 -27.64
CA GLY A 225 -35.54 -7.18 -28.46
C GLY A 225 -34.70 -7.04 -29.73
N THR A 226 -34.95 -7.90 -30.72
CA THR A 226 -34.18 -8.08 -31.98
C THR A 226 -34.14 -6.88 -32.94
N ALA A 227 -34.43 -5.66 -32.49
CA ALA A 227 -34.43 -4.46 -33.31
C ALA A 227 -33.23 -3.53 -33.07
N ASP A 228 -32.55 -3.62 -31.92
CA ASP A 228 -31.49 -2.66 -31.54
C ASP A 228 -30.06 -3.21 -31.72
N ASP A 229 -29.88 -4.51 -31.94
CA ASP A 229 -28.55 -5.13 -32.12
C ASP A 229 -27.77 -4.55 -33.31
N GLN A 230 -28.46 -4.24 -34.42
CA GLN A 230 -27.83 -3.64 -35.59
C GLN A 230 -27.37 -2.20 -35.35
N SER A 231 -28.07 -1.46 -34.48
CA SER A 231 -27.71 -0.08 -34.13
C SER A 231 -26.45 -0.05 -33.26
N TYR A 232 -26.35 -0.96 -32.29
CA TYR A 232 -25.15 -1.13 -31.46
C TYR A 232 -23.96 -1.64 -32.27
N ILE A 233 -24.18 -2.58 -33.20
CA ILE A 233 -23.13 -3.04 -34.12
C ILE A 233 -22.66 -1.89 -35.02
N PHE A 234 -23.56 -1.04 -35.51
CA PHE A 234 -23.20 0.12 -36.32
C PHE A 234 -22.40 1.15 -35.52
N ARG A 235 -22.84 1.47 -34.29
CA ARG A 235 -22.09 2.36 -33.38
C ARG A 235 -20.71 1.80 -33.07
N LEU A 236 -20.61 0.51 -32.77
CA LEU A 236 -19.32 -0.15 -32.53
C LEU A 236 -18.42 -0.07 -33.77
N LYS A 237 -18.96 -0.34 -34.97
CA LYS A 237 -18.19 -0.23 -36.21
C LYS A 237 -17.74 1.21 -36.47
N GLN A 238 -18.58 2.19 -36.18
CA GLN A 238 -18.23 3.61 -36.29
C GLN A 238 -17.09 3.97 -35.33
N GLU A 239 -17.22 3.63 -34.05
CA GLU A 239 -16.20 3.87 -33.03
C GLU A 239 -14.88 3.16 -33.35
N VAL A 240 -14.94 1.92 -33.85
CA VAL A 240 -13.74 1.18 -34.28
C VAL A 240 -13.06 1.87 -35.47
N LEU A 241 -13.82 2.41 -36.42
CA LEU A 241 -13.25 3.17 -37.54
C LEU A 241 -12.65 4.50 -37.08
N GLU A 242 -13.34 5.23 -36.19
CA GLU A 242 -12.83 6.48 -35.62
C GLU A 242 -11.56 6.25 -34.80
N ALA A 243 -11.52 5.20 -33.97
CA ALA A 243 -10.34 4.78 -33.23
C ALA A 243 -9.19 4.38 -34.16
N LYS A 244 -9.48 3.65 -35.25
CA LYS A 244 -8.47 3.27 -36.25
C LYS A 244 -7.88 4.50 -36.96
N VAL A 245 -8.72 5.45 -37.37
CA VAL A 245 -8.28 6.71 -37.98
C VAL A 245 -7.46 7.55 -37.00
N SER A 246 -7.86 7.58 -35.72
CA SER A 246 -7.10 8.24 -34.65
C SER A 246 -5.71 7.60 -34.46
N MET A 247 -5.65 6.27 -34.44
CA MET A 247 -4.41 5.51 -34.35
C MET A 247 -3.49 5.76 -35.54
N GLU A 248 -4.03 5.76 -36.77
CA GLU A 248 -3.28 6.03 -37.99
C GLU A 248 -2.72 7.45 -37.99
N ARG A 249 -3.52 8.46 -37.59
CA ARG A 249 -3.06 9.84 -37.41
C ARG A 249 -1.93 9.96 -36.39
N ALA A 250 -2.03 9.24 -35.27
CA ALA A 250 -0.97 9.21 -34.24
C ALA A 250 0.29 8.50 -34.75
N GLN A 251 0.14 7.44 -35.54
CA GLN A 251 1.26 6.71 -36.14
C GLN A 251 1.98 7.57 -37.19
N ASP A 252 1.24 8.30 -38.03
CA ASP A 252 1.80 9.24 -39.00
C ASP A 252 2.51 10.42 -38.31
N ALA A 253 1.94 10.95 -37.23
CA ALA A 253 2.59 11.98 -36.42
C ALA A 253 3.91 11.47 -35.82
N ARG A 254 3.92 10.23 -35.33
CA ARG A 254 5.13 9.58 -34.80
C ARG A 254 6.17 9.34 -35.89
N ALA A 255 5.77 8.88 -37.08
CA ALA A 255 6.68 8.68 -38.20
C ALA A 255 7.30 9.99 -38.70
N LYS A 256 6.50 11.07 -38.74
CA LYS A 256 6.98 12.43 -39.08
C LYS A 256 7.94 12.98 -38.02
N ALA A 257 7.67 12.77 -36.74
CA ALA A 257 8.58 13.17 -35.67
C ALA A 257 9.91 12.37 -35.72
N GLN A 258 9.84 11.07 -36.03
CA GLN A 258 11.03 10.22 -36.17
C GLN A 258 11.89 10.57 -37.40
N SER A 259 11.28 10.97 -38.53
CA SER A 259 12.03 11.40 -39.71
C SER A 259 12.67 12.78 -39.54
N GLN A 260 12.07 13.66 -38.74
CA GLN A 260 12.64 14.97 -38.38
C GLN A 260 13.74 14.88 -37.31
N SER A 261 13.75 13.81 -36.50
CA SER A 261 14.67 13.63 -35.35
C SER A 261 16.05 13.02 -35.70
N GLN A 262 16.37 12.77 -36.98
CA GLN A 262 17.69 12.20 -37.34
C GLN A 262 18.86 13.21 -37.28
N ALA A 263 18.58 14.50 -37.12
CA ALA A 263 19.60 15.50 -36.81
C ALA A 263 19.69 15.68 -35.29
N SER A 264 20.91 15.70 -34.73
CA SER A 264 21.14 16.05 -33.32
C SER A 264 20.48 17.40 -33.02
N PRO A 265 19.49 17.47 -32.11
CA PRO A 265 18.74 18.69 -31.87
C PRO A 265 19.68 19.78 -31.35
N SER A 266 19.65 20.95 -31.99
CA SER A 266 20.38 22.12 -31.47
C SER A 266 19.91 22.44 -30.05
N LEU A 267 20.83 22.95 -29.22
CA LEU A 267 20.55 23.27 -27.81
C LEU A 267 19.32 24.18 -27.64
N GLN A 268 19.08 25.09 -28.58
CA GLN A 268 17.90 25.95 -28.61
C GLN A 268 16.59 25.15 -28.79
N HIS A 269 16.57 24.15 -29.66
CA HIS A 269 15.40 23.28 -29.84
C HIS A 269 15.16 22.40 -28.61
N GLN A 270 16.22 21.97 -27.91
CA GLN A 270 16.09 21.22 -26.67
C GLN A 270 15.50 22.09 -25.55
N VAL A 271 15.93 23.35 -25.41
CA VAL A 271 15.37 24.29 -24.43
C VAL A 271 13.91 24.61 -24.75
N ILE A 272 13.55 24.79 -26.02
CA ILE A 272 12.16 25.01 -26.44
C ILE A 272 11.30 23.77 -26.17
N ALA A 273 11.80 22.56 -26.48
CA ALA A 273 11.09 21.32 -26.21
C ALA A 273 10.91 21.07 -24.71
N LEU A 274 11.90 21.40 -23.87
CA LEU A 274 11.78 21.35 -22.42
C LEU A 274 10.79 22.40 -21.89
N GLY A 275 10.76 23.59 -22.50
CA GLY A 275 9.74 24.61 -22.23
C GLY A 275 8.33 24.11 -22.53
N GLN A 276 8.13 23.50 -23.71
CA GLN A 276 6.85 22.92 -24.11
C GLN A 276 6.45 21.74 -23.23
N ALA A 277 7.38 20.85 -22.88
CA ALA A 277 7.11 19.74 -21.97
C ALA A 277 6.73 20.24 -20.56
N ARG A 278 7.40 21.30 -20.07
CA ARG A 278 7.01 21.97 -18.82
C ARG A 278 5.61 22.54 -18.93
N ASP A 279 5.29 23.25 -19.99
CA ASP A 279 3.99 23.90 -20.16
C ASP A 279 2.87 22.86 -20.33
N GLU A 280 3.14 21.72 -20.98
CA GLU A 280 2.22 20.58 -21.08
C GLU A 280 1.99 19.90 -19.73
N ILE A 281 3.05 19.70 -18.93
CA ILE A 281 2.91 19.18 -17.55
C ILE A 281 2.12 20.17 -16.70
N VAL A 282 2.39 21.47 -16.80
CA VAL A 282 1.64 22.50 -16.08
C VAL A 282 0.19 22.48 -16.51
N HIS A 283 -0.10 22.40 -17.81
CA HIS A 283 -1.46 22.31 -18.32
C HIS A 283 -2.17 21.03 -17.88
N TRP A 284 -1.48 19.89 -17.88
CA TRP A 284 -2.02 18.63 -17.38
C TRP A 284 -2.31 18.69 -15.88
N VAL A 285 -1.38 19.21 -15.08
CA VAL A 285 -1.57 19.41 -13.64
C VAL A 285 -2.71 20.39 -13.38
N GLN A 286 -2.78 21.50 -14.12
CA GLN A 286 -3.88 22.46 -14.01
C GLN A 286 -5.21 21.84 -14.42
N GLY A 287 -5.25 21.03 -15.48
CA GLY A 287 -6.44 20.30 -15.91
C GLY A 287 -6.87 19.26 -14.88
N GLU A 288 -5.93 18.59 -14.24
CA GLU A 288 -6.22 17.62 -13.18
C GLU A 288 -6.66 18.29 -11.88
N LEU A 289 -6.05 19.44 -11.53
CA LEU A 289 -6.47 20.28 -10.41
C LEU A 289 -7.84 20.92 -10.66
N ALA A 290 -8.17 21.31 -11.90
CA ALA A 290 -9.48 21.85 -12.25
C ALA A 290 -10.58 20.78 -12.15
N LYS A 291 -10.29 19.55 -12.57
CA LYS A 291 -11.21 18.41 -12.33
C LYS A 291 -11.40 18.15 -10.83
N LEU A 292 -10.34 18.25 -10.04
CA LEU A 292 -10.41 18.13 -8.58
C LEU A 292 -11.21 19.28 -7.94
N GLU A 293 -11.14 20.50 -8.48
CA GLU A 293 -11.91 21.65 -8.01
C GLU A 293 -13.40 21.53 -8.34
N GLU A 294 -13.76 21.04 -9.53
CA GLU A 294 -15.16 20.76 -9.90
C GLU A 294 -15.75 19.60 -9.08
N GLU A 295 -14.97 18.57 -8.76
CA GLU A 295 -15.37 17.49 -7.85
C GLU A 295 -15.38 17.94 -6.36
N SER A 296 -14.69 19.04 -6.03
CA SER A 296 -14.58 19.61 -4.67
C SER A 296 -15.78 20.45 -4.25
N ILE A 297 -16.65 20.88 -5.17
CA ILE A 297 -17.89 21.61 -4.79
C ILE A 297 -18.85 20.69 -4.00
N PHE A 298 -18.68 19.37 -4.09
CA PHE A 298 -19.45 18.37 -3.33
C PHE A 298 -18.67 17.73 -2.17
N LEU A 299 -17.44 18.16 -1.91
CA LEU A 299 -16.50 17.49 -0.99
C LEU A 299 -16.04 18.41 0.16
N GLU A 300 -16.87 19.38 0.55
CA GLU A 300 -16.56 20.29 1.66
C GLU A 300 -16.89 19.74 3.06
N ASP A 301 -17.16 18.44 3.19
CA ASP A 301 -17.42 17.81 4.49
C ASP A 301 -16.84 16.40 4.60
N ALA A 302 -15.50 16.29 4.56
CA ALA A 302 -14.74 15.25 5.27
C ALA A 302 -13.23 15.42 5.05
N SER A 303 -12.57 16.21 5.89
CA SER A 303 -11.21 15.88 6.32
C SER A 303 -10.78 16.72 7.53
N PRO A 304 -10.35 16.09 8.64
CA PRO A 304 -9.48 16.74 9.61
C PRO A 304 -8.07 16.74 9.02
N ILE A 305 -7.77 17.73 8.17
CA ILE A 305 -6.39 18.06 7.85
C ILE A 305 -5.76 18.61 9.13
N LYS A 306 -4.82 17.82 9.69
CA LYS A 306 -3.78 18.31 10.58
C LYS A 306 -3.09 19.48 9.89
N ARG A 307 -3.49 20.70 10.25
CA ARG A 307 -2.72 21.89 9.92
C ARG A 307 -1.36 21.76 10.59
N SER A 308 -0.32 21.95 9.81
CA SER A 308 1.05 22.07 10.28
C SER A 308 1.11 23.10 11.40
N THR A 309 1.59 22.68 12.57
CA THR A 309 2.01 23.50 13.70
C THR A 309 3.17 24.40 13.28
N LYS A 310 2.87 25.52 12.61
CA LYS A 310 3.83 26.59 12.33
C LYS A 310 3.35 27.99 12.72
N GLU A 311 2.18 28.10 13.34
CA GLU A 311 1.60 29.35 13.85
C GLU A 311 1.31 29.28 15.37
N ALA A 312 2.23 28.71 16.13
CA ALA A 312 2.13 28.62 17.61
C ALA A 312 2.74 29.84 18.32
N GLU A 313 2.66 31.04 17.75
CA GLU A 313 3.19 32.28 18.36
C GLU A 313 2.24 33.49 18.23
N ALA A 314 0.93 33.26 18.07
CA ALA A 314 -0.07 34.30 18.30
C ALA A 314 -1.00 33.86 19.44
N PRO A 315 -1.33 34.73 20.42
CA PRO A 315 -2.35 34.40 21.41
C PRO A 315 -3.68 34.23 20.67
N LEU A 316 -4.08 32.98 20.49
CA LEU A 316 -5.38 32.62 19.93
C LEU A 316 -6.46 33.30 20.77
N ASP A 317 -7.26 34.14 20.12
CA ASP A 317 -8.42 34.79 20.73
C ASP A 317 -9.48 33.72 21.04
N LEU A 318 -9.35 33.13 22.22
CA LEU A 318 -10.21 32.05 22.73
C LEU A 318 -11.69 32.47 22.74
N ALA A 319 -11.98 33.76 22.93
CA ALA A 319 -13.34 34.27 22.91
C ALA A 319 -13.97 34.15 21.51
N SER A 320 -13.20 34.46 20.45
CA SER A 320 -13.64 34.29 19.06
C SER A 320 -13.82 32.82 18.66
N ALA A 321 -13.00 31.93 19.20
CA ALA A 321 -13.12 30.49 18.95
C ALA A 321 -14.38 29.91 19.63
N GLU A 322 -14.65 30.33 20.88
CA GLU A 322 -15.85 29.92 21.60
C GLU A 322 -17.13 30.40 20.93
N THR A 323 -17.18 31.65 20.45
CA THR A 323 -18.36 32.15 19.72
C THR A 323 -18.61 31.36 18.44
N ARG A 324 -17.55 31.07 17.67
CA ARG A 324 -17.64 30.26 16.46
C ARG A 324 -18.12 28.83 16.72
N ILE A 325 -17.67 28.22 17.82
CA ILE A 325 -18.13 26.88 18.24
C ILE A 325 -19.59 26.92 18.66
N ARG A 326 -20.01 27.93 19.44
CA ARG A 326 -21.42 28.10 19.85
C ARG A 326 -22.32 28.32 18.63
N GLU A 327 -21.90 29.13 17.66
CA GLU A 327 -22.64 29.36 16.43
C GLU A 327 -22.76 28.09 15.58
N ALA A 328 -21.67 27.33 15.43
CA ALA A 328 -21.69 26.04 14.72
C ALA A 328 -22.61 25.03 15.41
N TYR A 329 -22.56 24.96 16.74
CA TYR A 329 -23.44 24.09 17.53
C TYR A 329 -24.91 24.52 17.41
N ASN A 330 -25.20 25.81 17.45
CA ASN A 330 -26.54 26.34 17.25
C ASN A 330 -27.08 25.97 15.86
N LYS A 331 -26.26 26.14 14.80
CA LYS A 331 -26.61 25.73 13.43
C LYS A 331 -26.91 24.24 13.34
N TYR A 332 -26.10 23.40 13.98
CA TYR A 332 -26.32 21.96 14.06
C TYR A 332 -27.64 21.62 14.79
N THR A 333 -27.92 22.26 15.92
CA THR A 333 -29.16 22.01 16.66
C THR A 333 -30.39 22.48 15.90
N SER A 334 -30.31 23.62 15.18
CA SER A 334 -31.41 24.12 14.36
C SER A 334 -31.67 23.23 13.14
N SER A 335 -30.62 22.74 12.46
CA SER A 335 -30.79 21.83 11.33
C SER A 335 -31.36 20.49 11.77
N ARG A 336 -30.92 19.99 12.93
CA ARG A 336 -31.47 18.77 13.54
C ARG A 336 -32.93 18.94 13.96
N ALA A 337 -33.30 20.07 14.55
CA ALA A 337 -34.68 20.37 14.90
C ALA A 337 -35.57 20.46 13.64
N SER A 338 -35.09 21.13 12.59
CA SER A 338 -35.81 21.22 11.31
C SER A 338 -35.97 19.86 10.63
N LEU A 339 -34.95 18.98 10.71
CA LEU A 339 -35.05 17.62 10.18
C LEU A 339 -36.07 16.80 10.98
N LEU A 340 -36.07 16.93 12.31
CA LEU A 340 -37.07 16.27 13.16
C LEU A 340 -38.49 16.79 12.86
N GLU A 341 -38.68 18.09 12.66
CA GLU A 341 -39.97 18.66 12.26
C GLU A 341 -40.40 18.16 10.87
N ALA A 342 -39.47 18.09 9.90
CA ALA A 342 -39.74 17.53 8.58
C ALA A 342 -40.12 16.03 8.68
N TYR A 343 -39.44 15.27 9.53
CA TYR A 343 -39.74 13.86 9.78
C TYR A 343 -41.11 13.69 10.45
N GLU A 344 -41.42 14.51 11.46
CA GLU A 344 -42.73 14.52 12.12
C GLU A 344 -43.84 14.93 11.16
N SER A 345 -43.62 15.90 10.28
CA SER A 345 -44.58 16.29 9.24
C SER A 345 -44.87 15.18 8.23
N LEU A 346 -43.87 14.34 7.94
CA LEU A 346 -44.02 13.17 7.06
C LEU A 346 -44.76 12.02 7.75
N HIS A 347 -44.68 11.94 9.08
CA HIS A 347 -45.34 10.93 9.90
C HIS A 347 -46.73 11.35 10.41
N GLN A 348 -47.03 12.64 10.45
CA GLN A 348 -48.37 13.16 10.74
C GLN A 348 -49.26 13.01 9.51
N THR A 349 -49.90 11.85 9.39
CA THR A 349 -51.14 11.72 8.60
C THR A 349 -52.13 12.80 9.06
N PRO A 350 -52.76 13.57 8.15
CA PRO A 350 -53.62 14.68 8.55
C PRO A 350 -54.76 14.16 9.43
N PRO A 351 -55.06 14.82 10.57
CA PRO A 351 -56.23 14.47 11.35
C PRO A 351 -57.45 14.69 10.47
N THR A 352 -58.20 13.62 10.26
CA THR A 352 -59.53 13.63 9.65
C THR A 352 -60.34 14.69 10.38
N GLN A 353 -60.59 15.82 9.72
CA GLN A 353 -61.47 16.84 10.26
C GLN A 353 -62.84 16.21 10.43
N GLY A 354 -63.20 15.94 11.68
CA GLY A 354 -64.56 15.65 12.09
C GLY A 354 -65.41 16.88 11.80
N SER A 355 -66.04 16.91 10.62
CA SER A 355 -67.23 17.71 10.40
C SER A 355 -68.36 17.03 11.17
N GLY A 356 -68.64 17.54 12.38
CA GLY A 356 -69.89 17.26 13.03
C GLY A 356 -71.02 17.87 12.21
N HIS A 357 -71.87 17.04 11.63
CA HIS A 357 -73.24 17.46 11.37
C HIS A 357 -74.23 16.45 11.90
N ASP A 358 -75.07 16.98 12.77
CA ASP A 358 -76.24 16.39 13.36
C ASP A 358 -77.20 15.82 12.30
N GLN A 359 -77.91 14.78 12.74
CA GLN A 359 -79.27 14.40 12.35
C GLN A 359 -79.54 13.76 10.98
N SER A 360 -79.84 12.46 11.11
CA SER A 360 -81.13 11.85 10.71
C SER A 360 -81.31 11.24 9.31
N SER A 361 -81.84 10.00 9.39
CA SER A 361 -82.74 9.32 8.45
C SER A 361 -82.19 8.62 7.21
N ASP A 362 -82.25 7.29 7.32
CA ASP A 362 -82.97 6.36 6.44
C ASP A 362 -82.46 5.95 5.03
N THR A 363 -82.51 4.62 4.89
CA THR A 363 -82.73 3.80 3.68
C THR A 363 -81.64 3.61 2.61
N LYS A 364 -81.09 2.38 2.67
CA LYS A 364 -81.05 1.32 1.64
C LYS A 364 -80.16 1.46 0.39
N ALA A 365 -79.42 0.36 0.22
CA ALA A 365 -79.16 -0.42 -0.99
C ALA A 365 -77.90 -0.13 -1.80
N GLY A 366 -77.06 -1.16 -1.92
CA GLY A 366 -76.48 -1.55 -3.20
C GLY A 366 -74.97 -1.64 -3.27
N ALA A 367 -74.50 -2.89 -3.37
CA ALA A 367 -73.34 -3.34 -4.13
C ALA A 367 -71.93 -3.02 -3.59
N GLU A 368 -71.33 -4.07 -3.02
CA GLU A 368 -70.00 -4.60 -3.36
C GLU A 368 -69.03 -3.64 -4.07
N LYS A 369 -67.98 -3.26 -3.35
CA LYS A 369 -66.59 -3.55 -3.73
C LYS A 369 -65.66 -3.20 -2.57
N GLU A 370 -65.02 -4.22 -2.01
CA GLU A 370 -63.68 -4.06 -1.44
C GLU A 370 -62.78 -3.41 -2.50
N PRO A 371 -61.89 -2.50 -2.09
CA PRO A 371 -60.55 -2.53 -2.62
C PRO A 371 -59.60 -2.89 -1.48
N ASP A 372 -58.94 -4.01 -1.70
CA ASP A 372 -57.85 -4.55 -0.92
C ASP A 372 -56.80 -3.50 -0.51
N ALA A 373 -56.27 -3.77 0.68
CA ALA A 373 -55.08 -3.17 1.26
C ALA A 373 -53.96 -2.97 0.23
N SER A 374 -53.72 -1.72 -0.14
CA SER A 374 -52.50 -1.31 -0.83
C SER A 374 -51.32 -1.40 0.14
N LYS A 375 -50.70 -2.58 0.18
CA LYS A 375 -49.35 -2.75 0.73
C LYS A 375 -48.41 -1.77 0.02
N PRO A 376 -47.62 -0.94 0.72
CA PRO A 376 -46.55 -0.18 0.09
C PRO A 376 -45.39 -1.14 -0.24
N ILE A 377 -45.58 -1.97 -1.25
CA ILE A 377 -44.48 -2.58 -1.99
C ILE A 377 -43.91 -1.43 -2.83
N MET A 378 -42.58 -1.28 -2.89
CA MET A 378 -41.80 -0.35 -3.75
C MET A 378 -40.88 0.70 -3.06
N PRO A 379 -40.18 0.42 -1.94
CA PRO A 379 -38.91 1.10 -1.66
C PRO A 379 -37.70 0.33 -2.23
N PHE A 380 -37.76 -1.01 -2.27
CA PHE A 380 -36.63 -1.86 -2.69
C PHE A 380 -36.37 -1.83 -4.21
N ALA A 381 -37.42 -1.85 -5.04
CA ALA A 381 -37.29 -1.79 -6.49
C ALA A 381 -36.70 -0.45 -6.99
N LYS A 382 -36.90 0.63 -6.22
CA LYS A 382 -36.32 1.95 -6.50
C LYS A 382 -34.84 2.06 -6.09
N LEU A 383 -34.37 1.19 -5.19
CA LEU A 383 -32.98 1.16 -4.68
C LEU A 383 -32.07 0.24 -5.51
N MET A 384 -32.63 -0.75 -6.20
CA MET A 384 -31.88 -1.71 -7.03
C MET A 384 -30.94 -1.07 -8.06
N PRO A 385 -31.32 0.01 -8.79
CA PRO A 385 -30.42 0.65 -9.75
C PRO A 385 -29.20 1.32 -9.11
N TYR A 386 -29.30 1.71 -7.83
CA TYR A 386 -28.24 2.42 -7.11
C TYR A 386 -27.32 1.47 -6.32
N LEU A 387 -27.71 0.21 -6.16
CA LEU A 387 -26.94 -0.79 -5.42
C LEU A 387 -25.56 -1.07 -6.05
N PRO A 388 -25.42 -1.20 -7.39
CA PRO A 388 -24.12 -1.32 -8.04
C PRO A 388 -23.21 -0.13 -7.74
N HIS A 389 -23.74 1.10 -7.81
CA HIS A 389 -22.97 2.30 -7.47
C HIS A 389 -22.56 2.33 -6.01
N LEU A 390 -23.46 1.98 -5.08
CA LEU A 390 -23.12 1.92 -3.65
C LEU A 390 -22.06 0.86 -3.36
N THR A 391 -22.12 -0.30 -4.02
CA THR A 391 -21.09 -1.33 -3.88
C THR A 391 -19.76 -0.90 -4.50
N GLN A 392 -19.80 -0.17 -5.61
CA GLN A 392 -18.60 0.40 -6.23
C GLN A 392 -17.95 1.43 -5.30
N THR A 393 -18.74 2.33 -4.70
CA THR A 393 -18.26 3.31 -3.72
C THR A 393 -17.68 2.63 -2.48
N ALA A 394 -18.38 1.64 -1.91
CA ALA A 394 -17.86 0.89 -0.77
C ALA A 394 -16.53 0.16 -1.09
N ASN A 395 -16.40 -0.34 -2.33
CA ASN A 395 -15.16 -0.96 -2.80
C ASN A 395 -14.05 0.07 -3.02
N SER A 396 -14.35 1.25 -3.57
CA SER A 396 -13.37 2.33 -3.72
C SER A 396 -12.90 2.83 -2.35
N ASP A 397 -13.80 3.00 -1.39
CA ASP A 397 -13.47 3.42 -0.03
C ASP A 397 -12.53 2.42 0.65
N ARG A 398 -12.83 1.13 0.49
CA ARG A 398 -11.97 0.06 0.99
C ARG A 398 -10.60 0.06 0.31
N ALA A 399 -10.55 0.27 -1.01
CA ALA A 399 -9.30 0.34 -1.77
C ALA A 399 -8.45 1.56 -1.36
N LEU A 400 -9.08 2.72 -1.19
CA LEU A 400 -8.43 3.94 -0.72
C LEU A 400 -7.90 3.79 0.72
N LEU A 401 -8.65 3.15 1.61
CA LEU A 401 -8.19 2.87 2.96
C LEU A 401 -7.00 1.89 2.96
N GLN A 402 -7.03 0.87 2.10
CA GLN A 402 -5.88 -0.02 1.92
C GLN A 402 -4.66 0.73 1.40
N GLN A 403 -4.84 1.64 0.44
CA GLN A 403 -3.77 2.47 -0.09
C GLN A 403 -3.22 3.45 0.96
N SER A 404 -4.07 4.07 1.77
CA SER A 404 -3.63 5.01 2.81
C SER A 404 -2.81 4.30 3.89
N VAL A 405 -3.27 3.12 4.34
CA VAL A 405 -2.54 2.28 5.29
C VAL A 405 -1.21 1.81 4.70
N TYR A 406 -1.20 1.43 3.41
CA TYR A 406 0.03 1.04 2.72
C TYR A 406 1.04 2.20 2.67
N ILE A 407 0.61 3.40 2.30
CA ILE A 407 1.48 4.59 2.24
C ILE A 407 1.97 4.95 3.65
N GLN A 408 1.11 4.88 4.66
CA GLN A 408 1.53 5.14 6.05
C GLN A 408 2.60 4.13 6.52
N ASN A 409 2.45 2.85 6.18
CA ASN A 409 3.46 1.84 6.46
C ASN A 409 4.77 2.12 5.71
N GLN A 410 4.69 2.57 4.46
CA GLN A 410 5.87 2.97 3.69
C GLN A 410 6.59 4.19 4.29
N ILE A 411 5.83 5.21 4.72
CA ILE A 411 6.39 6.40 5.38
C ILE A 411 7.07 6.01 6.69
N THR A 412 6.40 5.23 7.54
CA THR A 412 6.98 4.79 8.83
C THR A 412 8.22 3.90 8.64
N SER A 413 8.24 3.06 7.60
CA SER A 413 9.44 2.29 7.23
C SER A 413 10.58 3.21 6.79
N ALA A 414 10.31 4.19 5.94
CA ALA A 414 11.30 5.15 5.47
C ALA A 414 11.82 6.03 6.63
N ASP A 415 10.94 6.46 7.54
CA ASP A 415 11.33 7.20 8.75
C ASP A 415 12.27 6.36 9.62
N GLN A 416 11.98 5.07 9.81
CA GLN A 416 12.85 4.17 10.55
C GLN A 416 14.22 4.00 9.85
N GLU A 417 14.25 3.84 8.53
CA GLU A 417 15.50 3.76 7.76
C GLU A 417 16.33 5.04 7.87
N ILE A 418 15.69 6.21 7.83
CA ILE A 418 16.34 7.51 8.03
C ILE A 418 16.90 7.61 9.46
N GLU A 419 16.14 7.19 10.47
CA GLU A 419 16.63 7.16 11.85
C GLU A 419 17.83 6.23 12.03
N GLU A 420 17.82 5.05 11.43
CA GLU A 420 18.94 4.10 11.47
C GLU A 420 20.17 4.65 10.74
N ALA A 421 19.98 5.28 9.57
CA ALA A 421 21.04 5.94 8.84
C ALA A 421 21.65 7.12 9.62
N LEU A 422 20.81 7.96 10.26
CA LEU A 422 21.26 9.05 11.11
C LEU A 422 22.01 8.54 12.34
N LEU A 423 21.54 7.47 12.98
CA LEU A 423 22.24 6.83 14.09
C LEU A 423 23.62 6.32 13.65
N ARG A 424 23.69 5.64 12.50
CA ARG A 424 24.96 5.16 11.94
C ARG A 424 25.91 6.31 11.64
N LEU A 425 25.44 7.35 10.95
CA LEU A 425 26.23 8.55 10.65
C LEU A 425 26.69 9.26 11.93
N SER A 426 25.85 9.31 12.97
CA SER A 426 26.23 9.86 14.27
C SER A 426 27.29 9.02 14.98
N GLY A 427 27.26 7.69 14.81
CA GLY A 427 28.27 6.79 15.36
C GLY A 427 29.61 6.85 14.61
N GLU A 428 29.57 7.12 13.30
CA GLU A 428 30.77 7.31 12.47
C GLU A 428 31.37 8.73 12.64
N SER A 429 30.53 9.73 12.88
CA SER A 429 30.94 11.12 13.10
C SER A 429 31.55 11.31 14.49
N HIS A 430 32.80 11.76 14.53
CA HIS A 430 33.47 12.10 15.78
C HIS A 430 33.08 13.51 16.29
N MET A 431 32.28 14.26 15.53
CA MET A 431 31.87 15.63 15.86
C MET A 431 30.55 15.69 16.64
N LEU A 432 29.81 14.59 16.68
CA LEU A 432 28.50 14.49 17.32
C LEU A 432 28.56 13.50 18.49
N PRO A 433 27.79 13.71 19.56
CA PRO A 433 27.62 12.71 20.61
C PRO A 433 27.05 11.42 20.02
N ALA A 434 27.71 10.29 20.30
CA ALA A 434 27.29 9.00 19.77
C ALA A 434 25.82 8.71 20.10
N GLY A 435 25.00 8.47 19.06
CA GLY A 435 23.58 8.13 19.19
C GLY A 435 22.62 9.31 19.25
N SER A 436 23.05 10.55 19.00
CA SER A 436 22.12 11.68 18.91
C SER A 436 21.29 11.65 17.62
N LYS A 437 19.98 11.46 17.76
CA LYS A 437 19.01 11.56 16.64
C LYS A 437 18.56 13.00 16.35
N ASP A 438 18.90 13.94 17.22
CA ASP A 438 18.40 15.31 17.16
C ASP A 438 19.01 16.09 15.99
N ILE A 439 18.19 16.40 14.99
CA ILE A 439 18.56 17.20 13.81
C ILE A 439 19.07 18.59 14.21
N SER A 440 18.58 19.14 15.33
CA SER A 440 19.06 20.42 15.86
C SER A 440 20.53 20.36 16.28
N ALA A 441 21.01 19.23 16.83
CA ALA A 441 22.42 19.05 17.18
C ALA A 441 23.30 18.99 15.93
N TRP A 442 22.82 18.36 14.85
CA TRP A 442 23.47 18.39 13.54
C TRP A 442 23.59 19.82 13.00
N GLY A 443 22.50 20.60 13.06
CA GLY A 443 22.50 22.00 12.61
C GLY A 443 23.48 22.87 13.39
N GLN A 444 23.51 22.74 14.72
CA GLN A 444 24.46 23.49 15.56
C GLN A 444 25.91 23.12 15.25
N LYS A 445 26.20 21.83 15.08
CA LYS A 445 27.56 21.37 14.75
C LYS A 445 27.99 21.77 13.34
N ALA A 446 27.08 21.78 12.38
CA ALA A 446 27.34 22.29 11.05
C ALA A 446 27.66 23.80 11.09
N GLN A 447 26.89 24.59 11.84
CA GLN A 447 27.14 26.02 12.00
C GLN A 447 28.45 26.31 12.76
N GLU A 448 28.79 25.50 13.78
CA GLU A 448 30.07 25.58 14.47
C GLU A 448 31.25 25.23 13.54
N ALA A 449 31.08 24.24 12.65
CA ALA A 449 32.10 23.91 11.66
C ALA A 449 32.25 25.03 10.62
N GLU A 450 31.14 25.59 10.13
CA GLU A 450 31.13 26.69 9.16
C GLU A 450 31.85 27.92 9.72
N THR A 451 31.48 28.36 10.92
CA THR A 451 32.12 29.50 11.61
C THR A 451 33.62 29.28 11.81
N ARG A 452 34.05 28.07 12.22
CA ARG A 452 35.49 27.74 12.31
C ARG A 452 36.20 27.81 10.97
N THR A 453 35.59 27.31 9.90
CA THR A 453 36.20 27.40 8.56
C THR A 453 36.29 28.83 8.08
N GLU A 454 35.27 29.66 8.36
CA GLU A 454 35.31 31.08 8.05
C GLU A 454 36.44 31.80 8.79
N GLU A 455 36.63 31.51 10.08
CA GLU A 455 37.70 32.07 10.90
C GLU A 455 39.07 31.69 10.33
N VAL A 456 39.31 30.41 10.04
CA VAL A 456 40.56 29.93 9.45
C VAL A 456 40.83 30.57 8.09
N VAL A 457 39.81 30.71 7.24
CA VAL A 457 39.95 31.38 5.94
C VAL A 457 40.25 32.87 6.12
N LYS A 458 39.59 33.56 7.06
CA LYS A 458 39.85 34.97 7.37
C LYS A 458 41.28 35.16 7.88
N GLU A 459 41.76 34.30 8.77
CA GLU A 459 43.14 34.32 9.26
C GLU A 459 44.15 34.09 8.11
N HIS A 460 43.90 33.11 7.25
CA HIS A 460 44.78 32.84 6.10
C HIS A 460 44.79 34.00 5.08
N LEU A 461 43.63 34.64 4.85
CA LEU A 461 43.54 35.84 4.02
C LEU A 461 44.25 37.05 4.66
N GLN A 462 44.23 37.18 5.98
CA GLN A 462 44.99 38.24 6.66
C GLN A 462 46.49 37.97 6.60
N ALA A 463 46.93 36.73 6.83
CA ALA A 463 48.33 36.34 6.73
C ALA A 463 48.89 36.59 5.32
N SER A 464 48.18 36.12 4.28
CA SER A 464 48.56 36.38 2.88
C SER A 464 48.57 37.88 2.54
N ARG A 465 47.64 38.69 3.07
CA ARG A 465 47.69 40.16 2.90
C ARG A 465 48.92 40.79 3.55
N GLN A 466 49.32 40.30 4.73
CA GLN A 466 50.55 40.77 5.40
C GLN A 466 51.80 40.35 4.62
N GLU A 467 51.82 39.16 4.04
CA GLU A 467 52.91 38.72 3.17
C GLU A 467 52.99 39.60 1.91
N ILE A 468 51.87 39.85 1.24
CA ILE A 468 51.82 40.72 0.05
C ILE A 468 52.25 42.14 0.40
N SER A 469 51.83 42.70 1.55
CA SER A 469 52.25 44.04 1.95
C SER A 469 53.76 44.10 2.26
N SER A 470 54.32 43.04 2.87
CA SER A 470 55.76 42.93 3.10
C SER A 470 56.56 42.85 1.79
N VAL A 471 56.10 42.06 0.81
CA VAL A 471 56.71 41.96 -0.52
C VAL A 471 56.62 43.31 -1.25
N THR A 472 55.48 43.98 -1.17
CA THR A 472 55.30 45.32 -1.77
C THR A 472 56.28 46.31 -1.18
N ALA A 473 56.47 46.32 0.14
CA ALA A 473 57.45 47.19 0.80
C ALA A 473 58.90 46.91 0.37
N ILE A 474 59.26 45.63 0.15
CA ILE A 474 60.57 45.24 -0.38
C ILE A 474 60.75 45.75 -1.82
N VAL A 475 59.74 45.61 -2.68
CA VAL A 475 59.77 46.14 -4.05
C VAL A 475 59.92 47.65 -4.07
N ASP A 476 59.21 48.36 -3.21
CA ASP A 476 59.32 49.82 -3.08
C ASP A 476 60.73 50.23 -2.65
N LEU A 477 61.34 49.54 -1.67
CA LEU A 477 62.73 49.77 -1.27
C LEU A 477 63.72 49.52 -2.40
N CYS A 478 63.56 48.43 -3.16
CA CYS A 478 64.38 48.16 -4.34
C CYS A 478 64.21 49.24 -5.42
N SER A 479 62.99 49.76 -5.61
CA SER A 479 62.72 50.84 -6.57
C SER A 479 63.40 52.15 -6.16
N LEU A 480 63.44 52.46 -4.86
CA LEU A 480 64.15 53.62 -4.32
C LEU A 480 65.65 53.47 -4.50
N GLN A 481 66.20 52.28 -4.23
CA GLN A 481 67.61 51.99 -4.46
C GLN A 481 67.99 52.15 -5.94
N SER A 482 67.15 51.67 -6.86
CA SER A 482 67.35 51.87 -8.30
C SER A 482 67.40 53.35 -8.68
N LYS A 483 66.47 54.17 -8.14
CA LYS A 483 66.45 55.62 -8.38
C LYS A 483 67.70 56.32 -7.82
N VAL A 484 68.21 55.89 -6.68
CA VAL A 484 69.45 56.45 -6.11
C VAL A 484 70.65 56.12 -7.00
N LEU A 485 70.72 54.89 -7.53
CA LEU A 485 71.79 54.48 -8.44
C LEU A 485 71.75 55.18 -9.80
N GLU A 486 70.59 55.66 -10.25
CA GLU A 486 70.47 56.44 -11.50
C GLU A 486 70.94 57.91 -11.36
N VAL A 487 71.03 58.43 -10.14
CA VAL A 487 71.41 59.84 -9.88
C VAL A 487 72.91 60.01 -9.60
N THR A 488 73.61 58.94 -9.25
CA THR A 488 75.08 58.88 -9.10
C THR A 488 75.74 58.52 -10.41
#